data_AF-A0A6A7M8J3-F1
#
_entry.id   AF-A0A6A7M8J3-F1
#
_cell.length_a   1.000
_cell.length_b   1.000
_cell.length_c   1.000
_cell.angle_alpha   90.00
_cell.angle_beta   90.00
_cell.angle_gamma   90.00
#
_symmetry.space_group_name_H-M   'P 1'
#
loop_
_entity.id
_entity.type
_entity.pdbx_description
1 polymer ?
#
loop_
_entity_poly.entity_id
_entity_poly.type
_entity_poly.pdbx_seq_one_letter_code
_entity_poly.pdbx_strand_id
1 'polypeptide(L)'
;MCRLRETMGELLPIARQVLRGLPPEEFDQMFSEAIVEGLRDLEKGLSEKHALLREFASTSKVLCLSEVGDSLLMWAYYAEQHKGVVLRFRPVRELDSMFFAARPVHYSKNMPRLFDEDFMSDMLVGQALTNAQEISQKTIYTKAIEWHHEKEWRLCAGSGWKPDDPYEDVNFFKPEL
;
A
#
# COMPACT_ATOMS: atom_id res chain seq x y z
N MET A 1 13.99 3.22 -20.55
CA MET A 1 13.37 2.42 -19.48
C MET A 1 13.39 0.91 -19.76
N CYS A 2 13.10 0.42 -20.98
CA CYS A 2 13.22 -1.02 -21.34
C CYS A 2 14.66 -1.60 -21.24
N ARG A 3 15.68 -0.81 -21.61
CA ARG A 3 17.08 -1.27 -21.73
C ARG A 3 17.77 -1.71 -20.43
N LEU A 4 17.36 -1.17 -19.26
CA LEU A 4 17.99 -1.49 -17.96
C LEU A 4 17.59 -2.87 -17.44
N ARG A 5 16.36 -3.30 -17.72
CA ARG A 5 15.85 -4.63 -17.36
C ARG A 5 16.52 -5.73 -18.20
N GLU A 6 16.81 -5.43 -19.47
CA GLU A 6 17.55 -6.32 -20.38
C GLU A 6 19.03 -6.46 -19.97
N THR A 7 19.72 -5.36 -19.63
CA THR A 7 21.15 -5.39 -19.25
C THR A 7 21.41 -6.12 -17.93
N MET A 8 20.56 -5.95 -16.91
CA MET A 8 20.67 -6.68 -15.65
C MET A 8 20.36 -8.19 -15.80
N GLY A 9 19.39 -8.54 -16.65
CA GLY A 9 19.06 -9.92 -16.97
C GLY A 9 20.19 -10.69 -17.68
N GLU A 10 21.00 -9.98 -18.46
CA GLU A 10 22.22 -10.51 -19.11
C GLU A 10 23.42 -10.57 -18.14
N LEU A 11 23.50 -9.64 -17.18
CA LEU A 11 24.58 -9.60 -16.19
C LEU A 11 24.43 -10.68 -15.10
N LEU A 12 23.21 -11.06 -14.73
CA LEU A 12 22.95 -12.05 -13.67
C LEU A 12 23.56 -13.45 -13.96
N PRO A 13 23.44 -14.02 -15.17
CA PRO A 13 24.13 -15.26 -15.54
C PRO A 13 25.65 -15.13 -15.48
N ILE A 14 26.20 -14.01 -15.95
CA ILE A 14 27.64 -13.73 -15.95
C ILE A 14 28.16 -13.60 -14.52
N ALA A 15 27.47 -12.83 -13.68
CA ALA A 15 27.75 -12.71 -12.26
C ALA A 15 27.68 -14.08 -11.58
N ARG A 16 26.66 -14.90 -11.85
CA ARG A 16 26.58 -16.28 -11.34
C ARG A 16 27.75 -17.16 -11.78
N GLN A 17 28.24 -16.98 -13.00
CA GLN A 17 29.33 -17.77 -13.56
C GLN A 17 30.69 -17.36 -12.98
N VAL A 18 30.90 -16.05 -12.76
CA VAL A 18 32.07 -15.50 -12.08
C VAL A 18 32.07 -15.86 -10.58
N LEU A 19 30.93 -15.70 -9.91
CA LEU A 19 30.79 -15.94 -8.46
C LEU A 19 30.87 -17.42 -8.08
N ARG A 20 30.54 -18.36 -8.98
CA ARG A 20 30.56 -19.81 -8.69
C ARG A 20 31.95 -20.39 -8.44
N GLY A 21 33.01 -19.71 -8.84
CA GLY A 21 34.40 -20.18 -8.72
C GLY A 21 35.26 -19.42 -7.72
N LEU A 22 34.72 -18.38 -7.09
CA LEU A 22 35.47 -17.48 -6.21
C LEU A 22 35.59 -18.10 -4.80
N PRO A 23 36.81 -18.27 -4.25
CA PRO A 23 37.01 -18.60 -2.84
C PRO A 23 36.34 -17.56 -1.94
N PRO A 24 35.80 -17.94 -0.77
CA PRO A 24 35.14 -17.00 0.14
C PRO A 24 36.00 -15.79 0.53
N GLU A 25 37.31 -15.99 0.69
CA GLU A 25 38.28 -14.95 1.06
C GLU A 25 38.46 -13.90 -0.05
N GLU A 26 38.50 -14.34 -1.32
CA GLU A 26 38.61 -13.45 -2.47
C GLU A 26 37.28 -12.72 -2.73
N PHE A 27 36.14 -13.40 -2.52
CA PHE A 27 34.83 -12.77 -2.58
C PHE A 27 34.69 -11.66 -1.54
N ASP A 28 35.10 -11.91 -0.29
CA ASP A 28 35.04 -10.93 0.79
C ASP A 28 35.98 -9.74 0.52
N GLN A 29 37.20 -9.98 0.03
CA GLN A 29 38.10 -8.91 -0.40
C GLN A 29 37.54 -8.06 -1.55
N MET A 30 36.87 -8.68 -2.51
CA MET A 30 36.40 -7.98 -3.71
C MET A 30 35.07 -7.25 -3.51
N PHE A 31 34.17 -7.80 -2.68
CA PHE A 31 32.78 -7.35 -2.63
C PHE A 31 32.31 -6.89 -1.24
N SER A 32 33.07 -7.12 -0.16
CA SER A 32 32.58 -6.78 1.19
C SER A 32 32.24 -5.29 1.33
N GLU A 33 33.10 -4.40 0.86
CA GLU A 33 32.87 -2.95 0.94
C GLU A 33 31.61 -2.54 0.17
N ALA A 34 31.45 -3.03 -1.07
CA ALA A 34 30.27 -2.77 -1.90
C ALA A 34 28.99 -3.36 -1.31
N ILE A 35 29.05 -4.53 -0.68
CA ILE A 35 27.91 -5.14 0.01
C ILE A 35 27.55 -4.31 1.25
N VAL A 36 28.52 -3.91 2.05
CA VAL A 36 28.29 -3.09 3.26
C VAL A 36 27.73 -1.72 2.88
N GLU A 37 28.25 -1.09 1.83
CA GLU A 37 27.73 0.17 1.31
C GLU A 37 26.29 0.01 0.79
N GLY A 38 26.02 -1.03 0.00
CA GLY A 38 24.67 -1.34 -0.49
C GLY A 38 23.68 -1.62 0.64
N LEU A 39 24.10 -2.28 1.72
CA LEU A 39 23.27 -2.51 2.91
C LEU A 39 22.98 -1.22 3.68
N ARG A 40 23.96 -0.31 3.79
CA ARG A 40 23.77 1.01 4.41
C ARG A 40 22.81 1.89 3.62
N ASP A 41 22.97 1.90 2.29
CA ASP A 41 22.08 2.64 1.41
C ASP A 41 20.65 2.08 1.44
N LEU A 42 20.51 0.76 1.51
CA LEU A 42 19.24 0.10 1.77
C LEU A 42 18.66 0.57 3.11
N GLU A 43 19.38 0.45 4.22
CA GLU A 43 18.90 0.84 5.55
C GLU A 43 18.43 2.31 5.60
N LYS A 44 19.18 3.20 4.96
CA LYS A 44 18.79 4.61 4.84
C LYS A 44 17.53 4.78 4.00
N GLY A 45 17.46 4.15 2.83
CA GLY A 45 16.28 4.18 1.96
C GLY A 45 15.03 3.57 2.60
N LEU A 46 15.19 2.52 3.41
CA LEU A 46 14.12 1.91 4.22
C LEU A 46 13.56 2.93 5.21
N SER A 47 14.44 3.62 5.93
CA SER A 47 14.07 4.62 6.95
C SER A 47 13.34 5.81 6.33
N GLU A 48 13.82 6.33 5.21
CA GLU A 48 13.17 7.42 4.48
C GLU A 48 11.79 7.00 3.95
N LYS A 49 11.69 5.81 3.34
CA LYS A 49 10.40 5.29 2.85
C LYS A 49 9.41 5.01 3.98
N HIS A 50 9.88 4.51 5.13
CA HIS A 50 9.03 4.36 6.31
C HIS A 50 8.48 5.70 6.80
N ALA A 51 9.29 6.76 6.82
CA ALA A 51 8.84 8.09 7.20
C ALA A 51 7.76 8.61 6.23
N LEU A 52 7.99 8.49 4.92
CA LEU A 52 7.03 8.88 3.90
C LEU A 52 5.70 8.11 3.98
N LEU A 53 5.75 6.80 4.22
CA LEU A 53 4.54 5.98 4.40
C LEU A 53 3.78 6.37 5.66
N ARG A 54 4.48 6.70 6.75
CA ARG A 54 3.84 7.18 7.99
C ARG A 54 3.17 8.52 7.78
N GLU A 55 3.85 9.45 7.12
CA GLU A 55 3.31 10.79 6.80
C GLU A 55 2.09 10.70 5.88
N PHE A 56 2.18 9.86 4.85
CA PHE A 56 1.06 9.59 3.96
C PHE A 56 -0.12 8.98 4.75
N ALA A 57 0.13 7.99 5.60
CA ALA A 57 -0.92 7.36 6.40
C ALA A 57 -1.55 8.34 7.41
N SER A 58 -0.76 9.23 8.03
CA SER A 58 -1.26 10.18 9.02
C SER A 58 -2.09 11.31 8.42
N THR A 59 -1.82 11.68 7.17
CA THR A 59 -2.57 12.74 6.48
C THR A 59 -3.74 12.20 5.66
N SER A 60 -3.73 10.91 5.33
CA SER A 60 -4.72 10.27 4.47
C SER A 60 -6.15 10.34 5.01
N LYS A 61 -7.09 10.81 4.19
CA LYS A 61 -8.53 10.77 4.45
C LYS A 61 -9.13 9.54 3.78
N VAL A 62 -9.71 8.65 4.58
CA VAL A 62 -10.34 7.42 4.10
C VAL A 62 -11.76 7.31 4.64
N LEU A 63 -12.73 7.18 3.73
CA LEU A 63 -14.10 6.83 4.06
C LEU A 63 -14.29 5.33 3.83
N CYS A 64 -14.66 4.61 4.88
CA CYS A 64 -14.99 3.19 4.85
C CYS A 64 -16.51 2.99 4.77
N LEU A 65 -16.96 2.19 3.82
CA LEU A 65 -18.35 1.87 3.53
C LEU A 65 -18.51 0.35 3.52
N SER A 66 -19.75 -0.14 3.61
CA SER A 66 -20.07 -1.57 3.55
C SER A 66 -21.24 -1.82 2.61
N GLU A 67 -21.21 -2.96 1.91
CA GLU A 67 -22.36 -3.45 1.15
C GLU A 67 -23.49 -3.99 2.04
N VAL A 68 -23.21 -4.30 3.32
CA VAL A 68 -24.16 -4.93 4.24
C VAL A 68 -24.50 -4.00 5.40
N GLY A 69 -25.80 -3.83 5.65
CA GLY A 69 -26.33 -3.01 6.73
C GLY A 69 -26.84 -3.80 7.93
N ASP A 70 -26.78 -5.13 7.88
CA ASP A 70 -27.44 -6.06 8.80
C ASP A 70 -26.47 -7.05 9.49
N SER A 71 -25.15 -6.83 9.34
CA SER A 71 -24.12 -7.63 9.99
C SER A 71 -24.15 -7.45 11.51
N LEU A 72 -24.53 -8.50 12.24
CA LEU A 72 -24.60 -8.50 13.70
C LEU A 72 -23.28 -8.05 14.35
N LEU A 73 -22.14 -8.53 13.83
CA LEU A 73 -20.82 -8.15 14.33
C LEU A 73 -20.56 -6.66 14.12
N MET A 74 -20.89 -6.11 12.94
CA MET A 74 -20.71 -4.67 12.69
C MET A 74 -21.61 -3.80 13.57
N TRP A 75 -22.85 -4.23 13.83
CA TRP A 75 -23.72 -3.50 14.77
C TRP A 75 -23.18 -3.52 16.20
N ALA A 76 -22.48 -4.59 16.60
CA ALA A 76 -21.80 -4.64 17.89
C ALA A 76 -20.61 -3.66 17.94
N TYR A 77 -19.82 -3.56 16.88
CA TYR A 77 -18.60 -2.74 16.84
C TYR A 77 -18.83 -1.26 16.53
N TYR A 78 -19.71 -0.95 15.58
CA TYR A 78 -19.82 0.38 14.97
C TYR A 78 -21.13 1.11 15.31
N ALA A 79 -22.12 0.41 15.87
CA ALA A 79 -23.45 0.98 16.15
C ALA A 79 -23.76 1.01 17.66
N GLU A 80 -22.80 1.39 18.50
CA GLU A 80 -22.94 1.49 19.96
C GLU A 80 -23.66 0.27 20.58
N GLN A 81 -23.19 -0.94 20.25
CA GLN A 81 -23.81 -2.19 20.69
C GLN A 81 -25.31 -2.31 20.29
N HIS A 82 -25.60 -2.22 19.00
CA HIS A 82 -26.96 -2.36 18.43
C HIS A 82 -27.93 -1.17 18.65
N LYS A 83 -27.43 0.02 19.01
CA LYS A 83 -28.24 1.23 19.25
C LYS A 83 -28.11 2.32 18.18
N GLY A 84 -27.17 2.15 17.26
CA GLY A 84 -26.90 3.11 16.19
C GLY A 84 -27.89 3.05 15.03
N VAL A 85 -27.51 3.70 13.93
CA VAL A 85 -28.24 3.71 12.67
C VAL A 85 -27.30 3.39 11.53
N VAL A 86 -27.85 2.88 10.43
CA VAL A 86 -27.12 2.64 9.19
C VAL A 86 -27.62 3.62 8.14
N LEU A 87 -26.69 4.36 7.55
CA LEU A 87 -26.96 5.22 6.40
C LEU A 87 -26.55 4.47 5.14
N ARG A 88 -27.50 4.34 4.21
CA ARG A 88 -27.23 3.77 2.90
C ARG A 88 -26.91 4.92 1.95
N PHE A 89 -25.78 4.80 1.27
CA PHE A 89 -25.43 5.71 0.19
C PHE A 89 -25.64 5.04 -1.17
N ARG A 90 -26.08 5.81 -2.16
CA ARG A 90 -26.09 5.41 -3.57
C ARG A 90 -25.35 6.45 -4.41
N PRO A 91 -24.42 6.02 -5.29
CA PRO A 91 -23.80 6.94 -6.23
C PRO A 91 -24.82 7.39 -7.29
N VAL A 92 -24.87 8.69 -7.56
CA VAL A 92 -25.78 9.33 -8.54
C VAL A 92 -24.96 10.02 -9.63
N ARG A 93 -25.16 9.63 -10.89
CA ARG A 93 -24.31 10.10 -12.02
C ARG A 93 -24.50 11.58 -12.30
N GLU A 94 -25.73 12.06 -12.21
CA GLU A 94 -26.11 13.44 -12.50
C GLU A 94 -25.51 14.43 -11.49
N LEU A 95 -25.02 13.94 -10.35
CA LEU A 95 -24.44 14.74 -9.27
C LEU A 95 -22.92 14.63 -9.18
N ASP A 96 -22.28 13.93 -10.12
CA ASP A 96 -20.84 13.62 -10.06
C ASP A 96 -20.42 13.04 -8.69
N SER A 97 -21.23 12.09 -8.21
CA SER A 97 -21.13 11.57 -6.87
C SER A 97 -19.75 10.99 -6.55
N MET A 98 -19.13 11.46 -5.46
CA MET A 98 -17.83 10.95 -5.01
C MET A 98 -17.85 9.43 -4.72
N PHE A 99 -19.02 8.87 -4.41
CA PHE A 99 -19.18 7.44 -4.12
C PHE A 99 -18.80 6.54 -5.31
N PHE A 100 -18.74 7.05 -6.55
CA PHE A 100 -18.18 6.31 -7.69
C PHE A 100 -16.67 6.05 -7.58
N ALA A 101 -15.95 6.83 -6.76
CA ALA A 101 -14.52 6.62 -6.51
C ALA A 101 -14.24 5.53 -5.46
N ALA A 102 -15.28 5.01 -4.79
CA ALA A 102 -15.11 3.93 -3.83
C ALA A 102 -14.65 2.65 -4.53
N ARG A 103 -13.74 1.91 -3.90
CA ARG A 103 -13.23 0.62 -4.40
C ARG A 103 -13.39 -0.46 -3.35
N PRO A 104 -13.65 -1.72 -3.75
CA PRO A 104 -13.76 -2.82 -2.81
C PRO A 104 -12.41 -3.08 -2.13
N VAL A 105 -12.45 -3.44 -0.85
CA VAL A 105 -11.28 -3.90 -0.10
C VAL A 105 -10.93 -5.32 -0.52
N HIS A 106 -9.64 -5.57 -0.72
CA HIS A 106 -9.07 -6.90 -0.91
C HIS A 106 -8.84 -7.57 0.45
N TYR A 107 -9.42 -8.75 0.66
CA TYR A 107 -9.23 -9.50 1.89
C TYR A 107 -8.14 -10.55 1.71
N SER A 108 -7.11 -10.53 2.55
CA SER A 108 -5.96 -11.42 2.43
C SER A 108 -5.53 -12.00 3.78
N LYS A 109 -5.03 -13.24 3.75
CA LYS A 109 -4.30 -13.86 4.88
C LYS A 109 -2.89 -13.27 5.03
N ASN A 110 -2.31 -12.82 3.92
CA ASN A 110 -0.97 -12.27 3.87
C ASN A 110 -1.07 -10.77 3.67
N MET A 111 -0.75 -10.00 4.72
CA MET A 111 -0.75 -8.55 4.63
C MET A 111 0.33 -8.08 3.64
N PRO A 112 0.08 -6.99 2.89
CA PRO A 112 1.07 -6.42 1.99
C PRO A 112 2.36 -6.13 2.76
N ARG A 113 3.48 -6.62 2.25
CA ARG A 113 4.79 -6.33 2.81
C ARG A 113 5.33 -5.10 2.11
N LEU A 114 5.87 -4.17 2.88
CA LEU A 114 6.55 -2.98 2.34
C LEU A 114 7.84 -3.38 1.60
N PHE A 115 8.44 -4.50 2.02
CA PHE A 115 9.68 -5.07 1.49
C PHE A 115 9.47 -6.56 1.23
N ASP A 116 9.15 -6.89 -0.01
CA ASP A 116 9.15 -8.25 -0.53
C ASP A 116 10.28 -8.44 -1.55
N GLU A 117 10.40 -9.65 -2.08
CA GLU A 117 11.45 -10.00 -3.05
C GLU A 117 11.36 -9.13 -4.32
N ASP A 118 10.14 -8.80 -4.74
CA ASP A 118 9.89 -7.92 -5.88
C ASP A 118 10.41 -6.50 -5.59
N PHE A 119 10.13 -5.95 -4.41
CA PHE A 119 10.68 -4.66 -3.99
C PHE A 119 12.21 -4.68 -3.98
N MET A 120 12.84 -5.74 -3.44
CA MET A 120 14.30 -5.84 -3.42
C MET A 120 14.88 -5.93 -4.83
N SER A 121 14.24 -6.72 -5.70
CA SER A 121 14.60 -6.82 -7.11
C SER A 121 14.51 -5.46 -7.80
N ASP A 122 13.39 -4.74 -7.63
CA ASP A 122 13.17 -3.41 -8.20
C ASP A 122 14.18 -2.38 -7.67
N MET A 123 14.58 -2.50 -6.41
CA MET A 123 15.61 -1.64 -5.83
C MET A 123 16.98 -1.90 -6.46
N LEU A 124 17.37 -3.16 -6.61
CA LEU A 124 18.65 -3.55 -7.23
C LEU A 124 18.78 -3.10 -8.68
N VAL A 125 17.66 -2.98 -9.41
CA VAL A 125 17.64 -2.46 -10.79
C VAL A 125 17.38 -0.94 -10.88
N GLY A 126 17.38 -0.22 -9.75
CA GLY A 126 17.18 1.23 -9.72
C GLY A 126 15.74 1.71 -10.02
N GLN A 127 14.75 0.82 -9.91
CA GLN A 127 13.32 1.11 -10.15
C GLN A 127 12.53 1.37 -8.86
N ALA A 128 13.19 1.35 -7.71
CA ALA A 128 12.58 1.51 -6.38
C ALA A 128 11.79 2.81 -6.14
N LEU A 129 11.89 3.84 -7.01
CA LEU A 129 11.16 5.11 -6.87
C LEU A 129 9.67 4.99 -7.23
N THR A 130 9.27 4.00 -8.03
CA THR A 130 7.91 3.90 -8.57
C THR A 130 6.89 3.25 -7.62
N ASN A 131 7.37 2.60 -6.54
CA ASN A 131 6.55 1.64 -5.77
C ASN A 131 5.82 2.24 -4.55
N ALA A 132 6.19 3.43 -4.06
CA ALA A 132 5.64 3.95 -2.80
C ALA A 132 4.12 4.19 -2.86
N GLN A 133 3.63 4.76 -3.96
CA GLN A 133 2.19 4.98 -4.16
C GLN A 133 1.43 3.66 -4.31
N GLU A 134 2.00 2.67 -5.01
CA GLU A 134 1.40 1.36 -5.18
C GLU A 134 1.32 0.59 -3.87
N ILE A 135 2.38 0.64 -3.06
CA ILE A 135 2.42 0.08 -1.70
C ILE A 135 1.37 0.75 -0.82
N SER A 136 1.28 2.08 -0.85
CA SER A 136 0.24 2.83 -0.13
C SER A 136 -1.17 2.41 -0.55
N GLN A 137 -1.44 2.30 -1.85
CA GLN A 137 -2.73 1.84 -2.36
C GLN A 137 -3.02 0.40 -1.93
N LYS A 138 -2.08 -0.53 -2.11
CA LYS A 138 -2.23 -1.93 -1.64
C LYS A 138 -2.52 -1.99 -0.14
N THR A 139 -1.82 -1.16 0.65
CA THR A 139 -1.98 -1.10 2.10
C THR A 139 -3.36 -0.54 2.48
N ILE A 140 -3.79 0.57 1.87
CA ILE A 140 -5.11 1.17 2.10
C ILE A 140 -6.24 0.23 1.70
N TYR A 141 -6.08 -0.54 0.63
CA TYR A 141 -7.14 -1.39 0.10
C TYR A 141 -7.03 -2.86 0.49
N THR A 142 -6.17 -3.22 1.45
CA THR A 142 -6.08 -4.59 1.96
C THR A 142 -6.50 -4.67 3.42
N LYS A 143 -7.29 -5.69 3.78
CA LYS A 143 -7.69 -5.99 5.15
C LYS A 143 -7.52 -7.48 5.45
N ALA A 144 -7.35 -7.81 6.72
CA ALA A 144 -7.22 -9.19 7.16
C ALA A 144 -8.48 -10.00 6.82
N ILE A 145 -8.29 -11.25 6.38
CA ILE A 145 -9.36 -12.11 5.84
C ILE A 145 -10.52 -12.35 6.82
N GLU A 146 -10.27 -12.29 8.11
CA GLU A 146 -11.25 -12.47 9.19
C GLU A 146 -12.38 -11.43 9.11
N TRP A 147 -12.09 -10.27 8.53
CA TRP A 147 -13.03 -9.15 8.36
C TRP A 147 -13.80 -9.19 7.04
N HIS A 148 -13.69 -10.27 6.23
CA HIS A 148 -14.38 -10.33 4.93
C HIS A 148 -15.91 -10.17 5.01
N HIS A 149 -16.49 -10.48 6.18
CA HIS A 149 -17.92 -10.38 6.43
C HIS A 149 -18.44 -8.93 6.35
N GLU A 150 -17.56 -7.93 6.46
CA GLU A 150 -17.93 -6.52 6.33
C GLU A 150 -18.19 -6.09 4.89
N LYS A 151 -17.69 -6.82 3.88
CA LYS A 151 -17.80 -6.43 2.45
C LYS A 151 -17.47 -4.94 2.24
N GLU A 152 -16.33 -4.53 2.75
CA GLU A 152 -15.91 -3.14 2.89
C GLU A 152 -15.52 -2.54 1.52
N TRP A 153 -15.91 -1.29 1.32
CA TRP A 153 -15.46 -0.43 0.23
C TRP A 153 -14.79 0.81 0.82
N ARG A 154 -13.72 1.29 0.20
CA ARG A 154 -12.99 2.49 0.65
C ARG A 154 -12.93 3.55 -0.43
N LEU A 155 -13.11 4.80 -0.02
CA LEU A 155 -12.74 5.98 -0.80
C LEU A 155 -11.54 6.61 -0.11
N CYS A 156 -10.44 6.82 -0.84
CA CYS A 156 -9.24 7.46 -0.33
C CYS A 156 -8.97 8.75 -1.09
N ALA A 157 -8.98 9.88 -0.38
CA ALA A 157 -8.72 11.21 -0.96
C ALA A 157 -7.24 11.64 -0.84
N GLY A 158 -6.34 10.71 -0.49
CA GLY A 158 -4.96 11.06 -0.10
C GLY A 158 -4.99 12.04 1.07
N SER A 159 -4.12 13.06 1.07
CA SER A 159 -4.05 14.05 2.16
C SER A 159 -5.28 14.97 2.29
N GLY A 160 -6.30 14.82 1.44
CA GLY A 160 -7.51 15.65 1.46
C GLY A 160 -7.23 17.11 1.09
N TRP A 161 -8.15 18.00 1.43
CA TRP A 161 -7.98 19.45 1.26
C TRP A 161 -7.32 20.12 2.46
N LYS A 162 -7.39 19.49 3.64
CA LYS A 162 -6.83 19.95 4.91
C LYS A 162 -6.03 18.81 5.56
N PRO A 163 -4.76 18.64 5.16
CA PRO A 163 -3.92 17.53 5.62
C PRO A 163 -3.79 17.44 7.14
N ASP A 164 -3.73 18.59 7.81
CA ASP A 164 -3.54 18.70 9.26
C ASP A 164 -4.82 18.44 10.08
N ASP A 165 -6.00 18.48 9.45
CA ASP A 165 -7.26 18.23 10.14
C ASP A 165 -7.47 16.71 10.32
N PRO A 166 -8.04 16.24 11.45
CA PRO A 166 -8.26 14.82 11.67
C PRO A 166 -9.31 14.21 10.75
N TYR A 167 -10.23 15.02 10.21
CA TYR A 167 -11.27 14.62 9.28
C TYR A 167 -11.68 15.80 8.40
N GLU A 168 -12.38 15.50 7.30
CA GLU A 168 -12.98 16.48 6.43
C GLU A 168 -14.45 16.12 6.20
N ASP A 169 -15.33 17.09 6.47
CA ASP A 169 -16.75 16.93 6.19
C ASP A 169 -17.02 17.21 4.72
N VAL A 170 -17.63 16.23 4.05
CA VAL A 170 -18.08 16.36 2.67
C VAL A 170 -19.61 16.27 2.66
N ASN A 171 -20.24 17.30 2.09
CA ASN A 171 -21.68 17.30 1.90
C ASN A 171 -22.08 16.22 0.89
N PHE A 172 -23.20 15.55 1.15
CA PHE A 172 -23.89 14.68 0.20
C PHE A 172 -25.28 15.24 -0.08
N PHE A 173 -25.82 14.90 -1.24
CA PHE A 173 -27.13 15.32 -1.67
C PHE A 173 -28.20 14.33 -1.19
N LYS A 174 -29.43 14.81 -1.01
CA LYS A 174 -30.58 13.97 -0.64
C LYS A 174 -30.78 12.75 -1.57
N PRO A 175 -30.58 12.83 -2.90
CA PRO A 175 -30.64 11.67 -3.77
C PRO A 175 -29.50 10.66 -3.56
N GLU A 176 -28.47 10.96 -2.78
CA GLU A 176 -27.41 9.99 -2.49
C GLU A 176 -27.74 9.14 -1.26
N LEU A 177 -28.79 9.48 -0.49
CA LEU A 177 -29.35 8.67 0.60
C LEU A 177 -30.48 7.74 0.14
#